data_AF-A0A164RG61-F1
#
_entry.id   AF-A0A164RG61-F1
#
_cell.length_a   1.000
_cell.length_b   1.000
_cell.length_c   1.000
_cell.angle_alpha   90.00
_cell.angle_beta   90.00
_cell.angle_gamma   90.00
#
_symmetry.space_group_name_H-M   'P 1'
#
loop_
_entity.id
_entity.type
_entity.pdbx_description
1 polymer ?
#
loop_
_entity_poly.entity_id
_entity_poly.type
_entity_poly.pdbx_seq_one_letter_code
_entity_poly.pdbx_strand_id
1 'polypeptide(L)'
;GVITGAVSMILLMVQDRRGQRPFEFVILGLLGVIAVGFLASVVVEPPSFTEAAAGLIPRFDGAESVLIAAAMLGATIMPHAVYLHSGLARDRHGHPEAGPVRRRLLRITRVDVGLAMLLAGAVNMSMLLLAASTLGGREGVDSIEGAHAAVGETLGPVSALLFAMGLLASGLASTSVGAYAGAMIMDGLLRKRIPIMVRRLVTLIPALTILAAGVDPSRALVVSQVVLSFGIPFALIPLVRFTSDRTLMGGDVNHRITAYAAWLIAGIVVALNIALIYLTVL
;
A
#
# COMPACT_ATOMS: atom_id res chain seq x y z
N GLY A 1 -15.34 9.27 11.37
CA GLY A 1 -16.27 8.89 10.30
C GLY A 1 -16.74 10.10 9.52
N VAL A 2 -17.84 10.73 9.95
CA VAL A 2 -18.47 11.87 9.24
C VAL A 2 -17.53 13.08 9.12
N ILE A 3 -16.85 13.47 10.20
CA ILE A 3 -15.87 14.59 10.18
C ILE A 3 -14.72 14.27 9.23
N THR A 4 -14.15 13.07 9.32
CA THR A 4 -13.05 12.61 8.44
C THR A 4 -13.49 12.59 6.97
N GLY A 5 -14.71 12.10 6.69
CA GLY A 5 -15.31 12.11 5.36
C GLY A 5 -15.54 13.53 4.83
N ALA A 6 -16.06 14.43 5.66
CA ALA A 6 -16.29 15.83 5.31
C ALA A 6 -14.98 16.59 5.06
N VAL A 7 -13.98 16.44 5.95
CA VAL A 7 -12.64 17.02 5.79
C VAL A 7 -11.98 16.49 4.52
N SER A 8 -12.07 15.18 4.28
CA SER A 8 -11.56 14.58 3.07
C SER A 8 -12.32 15.07 1.82
N MET A 9 -13.63 15.34 1.92
CA MET A 9 -14.45 15.94 0.84
C MET A 9 -14.04 17.36 0.51
N ILE A 10 -13.87 18.19 1.53
CA ILE A 10 -13.44 19.58 1.42
C ILE A 10 -12.01 19.64 0.86
N LEU A 11 -11.09 18.82 1.36
CA LEU A 11 -9.71 18.79 0.89
C LEU A 11 -9.62 18.37 -0.58
N LEU A 12 -10.35 17.35 -1.03
CA LEU A 12 -10.35 16.98 -2.45
C LEU A 12 -11.01 18.06 -3.32
N MET A 13 -12.04 18.75 -2.83
CA MET A 13 -12.67 19.86 -3.58
C MET A 13 -11.71 21.04 -3.75
N VAL A 14 -10.86 21.31 -2.75
CA VAL A 14 -9.77 22.30 -2.83
C VAL A 14 -8.64 21.82 -3.76
N GLN A 15 -8.32 20.52 -3.74
CA GLN A 15 -7.32 19.90 -4.61
C GLN A 15 -7.71 19.97 -6.10
N ASP A 16 -9.01 19.78 -6.41
CA ASP A 16 -9.54 19.89 -7.77
C ASP A 16 -9.41 21.33 -8.33
N ARG A 17 -9.43 22.34 -7.45
CA ARG A 17 -9.34 23.76 -7.85
C ARG A 17 -7.91 24.31 -7.96
N ARG A 18 -6.93 23.79 -7.21
CA ARG A 18 -5.55 24.31 -7.19
C ARG A 18 -4.51 23.42 -7.87
N GLY A 19 -4.92 22.27 -8.43
CA GLY A 19 -4.06 21.33 -9.14
C GLY A 19 -3.41 20.29 -8.22
N GLN A 20 -3.11 19.12 -8.78
CA GLN A 20 -2.66 17.93 -8.03
C GLN A 20 -1.24 18.06 -7.43
N ARG A 21 -0.35 18.81 -8.09
CA ARG A 21 1.08 18.92 -7.72
C ARG A 21 1.36 19.45 -6.31
N PRO A 22 0.82 20.59 -5.85
CA PRO A 22 1.13 21.11 -4.51
C PRO A 22 0.69 20.15 -3.40
N PHE A 23 -0.43 19.46 -3.58
CA PHE A 23 -0.92 18.47 -2.62
C PHE A 23 -0.03 17.22 -2.56
N GLU A 24 0.39 16.71 -3.72
CA GLU A 24 1.34 15.60 -3.81
C GLU A 24 2.66 15.94 -3.12
N PHE A 25 3.18 17.17 -3.32
CA PHE A 25 4.38 17.63 -2.61
C PHE A 25 4.22 17.68 -1.09
N VAL A 26 3.08 18.15 -0.59
CA VAL A 26 2.82 18.18 0.87
C VAL A 26 2.76 16.76 1.44
N ILE A 27 2.08 15.83 0.76
CA ILE A 27 2.01 14.44 1.17
C ILE A 27 3.38 13.79 1.15
N LEU A 28 4.13 13.93 0.05
CA LEU A 28 5.47 13.37 -0.08
C LEU A 28 6.41 13.94 0.99
N GLY A 29 6.31 15.24 1.28
CA GLY A 29 7.07 15.88 2.35
C GLY A 29 6.73 15.28 3.72
N LEU A 30 5.45 15.11 4.04
CA LEU A 30 5.03 14.54 5.31
C LEU A 30 5.40 13.05 5.44
N LEU A 31 5.20 12.25 4.39
CA LEU A 31 5.68 10.86 4.35
C LEU A 31 7.20 10.79 4.51
N GLY A 32 7.94 11.71 3.91
CA GLY A 32 9.38 11.85 4.08
C GLY A 32 9.77 12.11 5.53
N VAL A 33 9.08 13.01 6.22
CA VAL A 33 9.34 13.29 7.65
C VAL A 33 9.09 12.06 8.52
N ILE A 34 8.00 11.32 8.29
CA ILE A 34 7.71 10.08 9.04
C ILE A 34 8.77 9.03 8.75
N ALA A 35 9.14 8.84 7.48
CA ALA A 35 10.16 7.90 7.06
C ALA A 35 11.49 8.21 7.74
N VAL A 36 11.91 9.47 7.74
CA VAL A 36 13.10 9.93 8.47
C VAL A 36 12.94 9.69 9.97
N GLY A 37 11.76 9.92 10.56
CA GLY A 37 11.51 9.66 11.98
C GLY A 37 11.73 8.19 12.37
N PHE A 38 11.12 7.24 11.63
CA PHE A 38 11.30 5.81 11.89
C PHE A 38 12.71 5.31 11.55
N LEU A 39 13.32 5.83 10.49
CA LEU A 39 14.70 5.47 10.17
C LEU A 39 15.67 6.00 11.24
N ALA A 40 15.47 7.24 11.70
CA ALA A 40 16.27 7.85 12.74
C ALA A 40 16.10 7.14 14.09
N SER A 41 14.88 6.70 14.45
CA SER A 41 14.66 5.97 15.70
C SER A 41 15.49 4.68 15.77
N VAL A 42 15.62 3.96 14.65
CA VAL A 42 16.46 2.76 14.55
C VAL A 42 17.96 3.08 14.62
N VAL A 43 18.39 4.28 14.26
CA VAL A 43 19.80 4.69 14.34
C VAL A 43 20.16 5.18 15.75
N VAL A 44 19.24 5.91 16.39
CA VAL A 44 19.44 6.48 17.74
C VAL A 44 19.39 5.38 18.79
N GLU A 45 18.45 4.45 18.67
CA GLU A 45 18.29 3.32 19.59
C GLU A 45 18.37 2.01 18.81
N PRO A 46 19.59 1.61 18.40
CA PRO A 46 19.78 0.48 17.50
C PRO A 46 19.31 -0.81 18.16
N PRO A 47 18.38 -1.56 17.53
CA PRO A 47 18.00 -2.87 18.01
C PRO A 47 19.20 -3.81 17.95
N SER A 48 19.21 -4.83 18.81
CA SER A 48 20.32 -5.76 18.82
C SER A 48 20.43 -6.46 17.45
N PHE A 49 21.60 -6.34 16.81
CA PHE A 49 21.80 -6.89 15.47
C PHE A 49 21.57 -8.40 15.43
N THR A 50 21.92 -9.08 16.53
CA THR A 50 21.74 -10.53 16.69
C THR A 50 20.27 -10.93 16.73
N GLU A 51 19.40 -10.22 17.46
CA GLU A 51 17.97 -10.53 17.50
C GLU A 51 17.27 -10.13 16.20
N ALA A 52 17.66 -8.98 15.60
CA ALA A 52 17.16 -8.57 14.30
C ALA A 52 17.51 -9.60 13.21
N ALA A 53 18.76 -10.08 13.19
CA ALA A 53 19.20 -11.13 12.26
C ALA A 53 18.52 -12.48 12.55
N ALA A 54 18.29 -12.82 13.82
CA ALA A 54 17.54 -14.01 14.19
C ALA A 54 16.07 -13.95 13.74
N GLY A 55 15.48 -12.75 13.73
CA GLY A 55 14.12 -12.48 13.23
C GLY A 55 13.95 -12.63 11.72
N LEU A 56 15.06 -12.60 10.94
CA LEU A 56 15.01 -12.90 9.50
C LEU A 56 14.75 -14.38 9.21
N ILE A 57 14.96 -15.25 10.20
CA ILE A 57 14.69 -16.68 10.07
C ILE A 57 13.19 -16.87 10.30
N PRO A 58 12.43 -17.35 9.30
CA PRO A 58 10.99 -17.55 9.44
C PRO A 58 10.72 -18.60 10.52
N ARG A 59 10.04 -18.18 11.59
CA ARG A 59 9.54 -19.04 12.66
C ARG A 59 8.02 -18.95 12.66
N PHE A 60 7.37 -20.09 12.78
CA PHE A 60 5.92 -20.17 12.88
C PHE A 60 5.56 -20.32 14.35
N ASP A 61 4.87 -19.32 14.89
CA ASP A 61 4.38 -19.31 16.26
C ASP A 61 2.85 -19.25 16.26
N GLY A 62 2.23 -20.41 16.02
CA GLY A 62 0.78 -20.55 15.93
C GLY A 62 0.12 -19.91 14.71
N ALA A 63 -1.21 -20.03 14.61
CA ALA A 63 -2.00 -19.51 13.50
C ALA A 63 -2.02 -17.98 13.41
N GLU A 64 -1.88 -17.29 14.54
CA GLU A 64 -1.89 -15.82 14.61
C GLU A 64 -0.67 -15.21 13.93
N SER A 65 0.52 -15.80 14.11
CA SER A 65 1.74 -15.37 13.40
C SER A 65 1.59 -15.47 11.88
N VAL A 66 0.91 -16.49 11.39
CA VAL A 66 0.62 -16.69 9.95
C VAL A 66 -0.38 -15.65 9.46
N LEU A 67 -1.41 -15.32 10.25
CA LEU A 67 -2.38 -14.28 9.93
C LEU A 67 -1.73 -12.89 9.83
N ILE A 68 -0.87 -12.52 10.79
CA ILE A 68 -0.15 -11.24 10.77
C ILE A 68 0.80 -11.19 9.58
N ALA A 69 1.56 -12.25 9.32
CA ALA A 69 2.45 -12.31 8.16
C ALA A 69 1.68 -12.22 6.83
N ALA A 70 0.55 -12.91 6.71
CA ALA A 70 -0.34 -12.84 5.55
C ALA A 70 -0.93 -11.44 5.37
N ALA A 71 -1.36 -10.78 6.45
CA ALA A 71 -1.87 -9.43 6.45
C ALA A 71 -0.81 -8.41 6.02
N MET A 72 0.42 -8.53 6.53
CA MET A 72 1.55 -7.69 6.11
C MET A 72 1.91 -7.88 4.63
N LEU A 73 1.91 -9.13 4.14
CA LEU A 73 2.09 -9.42 2.72
C LEU A 73 0.95 -8.88 1.85
N GLY A 74 -0.29 -9.03 2.27
CA GLY A 74 -1.46 -8.50 1.56
C GLY A 74 -1.45 -6.97 1.51
N ALA A 75 -1.09 -6.31 2.61
CA ALA A 75 -1.01 -4.86 2.69
C ALA A 75 0.11 -4.26 1.80
N THR A 76 1.20 -5.00 1.59
CA THR A 76 2.31 -4.55 0.73
C THR A 76 2.05 -4.80 -0.76
N ILE A 77 1.30 -5.85 -1.08
CA ILE A 77 1.00 -6.22 -2.48
C ILE A 77 -0.35 -5.63 -2.88
N MET A 78 -0.31 -4.37 -3.31
CA MET A 78 -1.48 -3.62 -3.75
C MET A 78 -1.72 -3.79 -5.27
N PRO A 79 -2.76 -4.52 -5.73
CA PRO A 79 -2.98 -4.77 -7.16
C PRO A 79 -3.28 -3.49 -7.95
N HIS A 80 -3.95 -2.53 -7.32
CA HIS A 80 -4.25 -1.24 -7.92
C HIS A 80 -2.98 -0.41 -8.17
N ALA A 81 -1.93 -0.59 -7.36
CA ALA A 81 -0.64 0.08 -7.56
C ALA A 81 0.05 -0.40 -8.85
N VAL A 82 -0.11 -1.67 -9.23
CA VAL A 82 0.43 -2.22 -10.49
C VAL A 82 -0.23 -1.55 -11.70
N TYR A 83 -1.56 -1.46 -11.72
CA TYR A 83 -2.31 -0.81 -12.80
C TYR A 83 -2.00 0.68 -12.88
N LEU A 84 -1.98 1.35 -11.73
CA LEU A 84 -1.61 2.75 -11.61
C LEU A 84 -0.21 3.01 -12.17
N HIS A 85 0.78 2.24 -11.72
CA HIS A 85 2.16 2.45 -12.12
C HIS A 85 2.37 2.17 -13.61
N SER A 86 1.73 1.13 -14.14
CA SER A 86 1.72 0.83 -15.58
C SER A 86 1.06 1.97 -16.38
N GLY A 87 -0.01 2.54 -15.84
CA GLY A 87 -0.71 3.69 -16.38
C GLY A 87 0.11 4.96 -16.41
N LEU A 88 0.69 5.34 -15.27
CA LEU A 88 1.54 6.53 -15.12
C LEU A 88 2.81 6.43 -15.97
N ALA A 89 3.42 5.25 -16.04
CA ALA A 89 4.57 5.03 -16.91
C ALA A 89 4.22 5.24 -18.39
N ARG A 90 3.03 4.78 -18.83
CA ARG A 90 2.52 5.02 -20.18
C ARG A 90 2.22 6.50 -20.41
N ASP A 91 1.58 7.18 -19.47
CA ASP A 91 1.23 8.60 -19.62
C ASP A 91 2.47 9.51 -19.62
N ARG A 92 3.52 9.15 -18.86
CA ARG A 92 4.78 9.91 -18.79
C ARG A 92 5.69 9.68 -19.99
N HIS A 93 5.75 8.46 -20.51
CA HIS A 93 6.73 8.06 -21.53
C HIS A 93 6.12 7.74 -22.91
N GLY A 94 4.80 7.70 -23.03
CA GLY A 94 4.10 7.37 -24.26
C GLY A 94 4.29 5.91 -24.70
N HIS A 95 4.26 5.68 -26.01
CA HIS A 95 4.51 4.38 -26.64
C HIS A 95 5.82 4.42 -27.45
N PRO A 96 6.99 4.34 -26.79
CA PRO A 96 8.26 4.33 -27.50
C PRO A 96 8.40 3.07 -28.36
N GLU A 97 8.86 3.23 -29.60
CA GLU A 97 9.11 2.13 -30.51
C GLU A 97 10.17 1.15 -29.97
N ALA A 98 10.18 -0.07 -30.52
CA ALA A 98 11.15 -1.09 -30.14
C ALA A 98 12.57 -0.63 -30.47
N GLY A 99 13.44 -0.56 -29.45
CA GLY A 99 14.81 -0.09 -29.65
C GLY A 99 15.57 0.25 -28.37
N PRO A 100 16.77 0.85 -28.51
CA PRO A 100 17.63 1.19 -27.38
C PRO A 100 16.99 2.22 -26.43
N VAL A 101 16.16 3.12 -26.94
CA VAL A 101 15.44 4.14 -26.15
C VAL A 101 14.45 3.48 -25.19
N ARG A 102 13.62 2.54 -25.68
CA ARG A 102 12.67 1.80 -24.84
C ARG A 102 13.38 0.99 -23.76
N ARG A 103 14.47 0.30 -24.11
CA ARG A 103 15.28 -0.47 -23.13
C ARG A 103 15.89 0.43 -22.05
N ARG A 104 16.33 1.64 -22.40
CA ARG A 104 16.84 2.62 -21.44
C ARG A 104 15.73 3.10 -20.50
N LEU A 105 14.56 3.43 -21.03
CA LEU A 105 13.40 3.83 -20.22
C LEU A 105 13.00 2.73 -19.24
N LEU A 106 12.85 1.48 -19.71
CA LEU A 106 12.54 0.34 -18.85
C LEU A 106 13.58 0.14 -17.74
N ARG A 107 14.87 0.34 -18.03
CA ARG A 107 15.93 0.25 -17.02
C ARG A 107 15.82 1.37 -15.98
N ILE A 108 15.58 2.60 -16.40
CA ILE A 108 15.42 3.74 -15.49
C ILE A 108 14.19 3.53 -14.60
N THR A 109 13.03 3.19 -15.17
CA THR A 109 11.81 2.91 -14.43
C THR A 109 12.00 1.75 -13.44
N ARG A 110 12.74 0.70 -13.82
CA ARG A 110 13.06 -0.41 -12.90
C ARG A 110 13.88 0.05 -11.70
N VAL A 111 14.89 0.89 -11.92
CA VAL A 111 15.71 1.44 -10.82
C VAL A 111 14.90 2.37 -9.94
N ASP A 112 14.06 3.22 -10.54
CA ASP A 112 13.18 4.16 -9.83
C ASP A 112 12.20 3.41 -8.91
N VAL A 113 11.48 2.43 -9.45
CA VAL A 113 10.59 1.56 -8.66
C VAL A 113 11.35 0.76 -7.62
N GLY A 114 12.50 0.21 -7.99
CA GLY A 114 13.34 -0.58 -7.08
C GLY A 114 13.80 0.24 -5.87
N LEU A 115 14.23 1.48 -6.09
CA LEU A 115 14.65 2.39 -5.02
C LEU A 115 13.47 2.80 -4.14
N ALA A 116 12.32 3.09 -4.73
CA ALA A 116 11.11 3.43 -3.99
C ALA A 116 10.62 2.26 -3.12
N MET A 117 10.62 1.04 -3.66
CA MET A 117 10.25 -0.17 -2.91
C MET A 117 11.27 -0.51 -1.81
N LEU A 118 12.56 -0.27 -2.04
CA LEU A 118 13.59 -0.45 -1.02
C LEU A 118 13.41 0.54 0.13
N LEU A 119 13.13 1.81 -0.17
CA LEU A 119 12.84 2.83 0.84
C LEU A 119 11.57 2.46 1.64
N ALA A 120 10.49 2.08 0.95
CA ALA A 120 9.25 1.66 1.61
C ALA A 120 9.47 0.43 2.50
N GLY A 121 10.25 -0.55 2.02
CA GLY A 121 10.63 -1.73 2.80
C GLY A 121 11.46 -1.38 4.03
N ALA A 122 12.41 -0.46 3.91
CA ALA A 122 13.22 0.01 5.03
C ALA A 122 12.36 0.70 6.10
N VAL A 123 11.42 1.57 5.69
CA VAL A 123 10.48 2.24 6.61
C VAL A 123 9.57 1.23 7.31
N ASN A 124 9.00 0.26 6.58
CA ASN A 124 8.18 -0.80 7.17
C ASN A 124 8.98 -1.64 8.16
N MET A 125 10.25 -1.93 7.85
CA MET A 125 11.13 -2.67 8.73
C MET A 125 11.46 -1.88 10.00
N SER A 126 11.76 -0.57 9.86
CA SER A 126 11.97 0.32 10.99
C SER A 126 10.74 0.44 11.89
N MET A 127 9.55 0.52 11.31
CA MET A 127 8.30 0.54 12.07
C MET A 127 8.11 -0.77 12.85
N LEU A 128 8.38 -1.93 12.24
CA LEU A 128 8.29 -3.23 12.91
C LEU A 128 9.32 -3.37 14.04
N LEU A 129 10.56 -2.93 13.82
CA LEU A 129 11.63 -2.97 14.83
C LEU A 129 11.33 -2.05 16.01
N LEU A 130 10.86 -0.84 15.73
CA LEU A 130 10.43 0.08 16.78
C LEU A 130 9.28 -0.53 17.60
N ALA A 131 8.27 -1.10 16.93
CA ALA A 131 7.17 -1.78 17.60
C ALA A 131 7.69 -2.92 18.50
N ALA A 132 8.59 -3.75 17.98
CA ALA A 132 9.16 -4.86 18.74
C ALA A 132 9.99 -4.39 19.96
N SER A 133 10.78 -3.33 19.84
CA SER A 133 11.68 -2.86 20.91
C SER A 133 10.97 -2.01 21.97
N THR A 134 9.92 -1.28 21.60
CA THR A 134 9.28 -0.29 22.49
C THR A 134 7.89 -0.70 22.97
N LEU A 135 7.16 -1.54 22.22
CA LEU A 135 5.80 -1.96 22.55
C LEU A 135 5.73 -3.41 23.06
N GLY A 136 6.81 -4.17 23.00
CA GLY A 136 6.85 -5.58 23.46
C GLY A 136 6.36 -5.74 24.89
N GLY A 137 5.31 -6.54 25.09
CA GLY A 137 4.74 -6.84 26.41
C GLY A 137 3.79 -5.79 27.00
N ARG A 138 3.40 -4.76 26.24
CA ARG A 138 2.40 -3.77 26.65
C ARG A 138 1.01 -4.17 26.16
N GLU A 139 -0.01 -4.04 27.02
CA GLU A 139 -1.42 -4.25 26.64
C GLU A 139 -2.03 -2.98 26.02
N GLY A 140 -2.95 -3.13 25.07
CA GLY A 140 -3.73 -2.00 24.50
C GLY A 140 -3.08 -1.26 23.33
N VAL A 141 -2.00 -1.79 22.75
CA VAL A 141 -1.27 -1.16 21.64
C VAL A 141 -1.71 -1.59 20.24
N ASP A 142 -2.74 -2.43 20.16
CA ASP A 142 -3.34 -2.90 18.90
C ASP A 142 -4.18 -1.80 18.21
N SER A 143 -4.41 -0.68 18.91
CA SER A 143 -5.15 0.48 18.40
C SER A 143 -4.22 1.57 17.87
N ILE A 144 -4.73 2.38 16.94
CA ILE A 144 -4.00 3.54 16.41
C ILE A 144 -3.70 4.55 17.53
N GLU A 145 -4.63 4.72 18.46
CA GLU A 145 -4.51 5.56 19.65
C GLU A 145 -3.40 5.04 20.58
N GLY A 146 -3.36 3.73 20.80
CA GLY A 146 -2.31 3.06 21.58
C GLY A 146 -0.93 3.22 20.94
N ALA A 147 -0.83 3.02 19.62
CA ALA A 147 0.42 3.23 18.89
C ALA A 147 0.90 4.70 18.95
N HIS A 148 -0.02 5.67 18.83
CA HIS A 148 0.31 7.09 18.97
C HIS A 148 0.80 7.44 20.38
N ALA A 149 0.12 6.93 21.41
CA ALA A 149 0.54 7.12 22.81
C ALA A 149 1.93 6.52 23.05
N ALA A 150 2.18 5.29 22.56
CA ALA A 150 3.47 4.63 22.68
C ALA A 150 4.60 5.41 22.00
N VAL A 151 4.36 5.95 20.79
CA VAL A 151 5.32 6.85 20.11
C VAL A 151 5.55 8.12 20.92
N GLY A 152 4.52 8.70 21.53
CA GLY A 152 4.64 9.90 22.35
C GLY A 152 5.45 9.70 23.63
N GLU A 153 5.28 8.57 24.31
CA GLU A 153 6.02 8.22 25.51
C GLU A 153 7.50 7.94 25.25
N THR A 154 7.81 7.34 24.10
CA THR A 154 9.16 6.87 23.76
C THR A 154 9.98 7.91 23.00
N LEU A 155 9.37 8.53 21.99
CA LEU A 155 10.03 9.44 21.05
C LEU A 155 9.63 10.91 21.28
N GLY A 156 8.76 11.17 22.25
CA GLY A 156 8.31 12.51 22.64
C GLY A 156 7.11 13.04 21.86
N PRO A 157 6.54 14.18 22.31
CA PRO A 157 5.27 14.71 21.81
C PRO A 157 5.34 15.19 20.36
N VAL A 158 6.50 15.67 19.90
CA VAL A 158 6.71 16.12 18.51
C VAL A 158 6.62 14.93 17.55
N SER A 159 7.23 13.80 17.91
CA SER A 159 7.21 12.56 17.11
C SER A 159 5.81 11.98 17.02
N ALA A 160 5.04 12.00 18.11
CA ALA A 160 3.65 11.59 18.11
C ALA A 160 2.77 12.47 17.21
N LEU A 161 2.96 13.80 17.26
CA LEU A 161 2.26 14.73 16.36
C LEU A 161 2.60 14.45 14.88
N LEU A 162 3.87 14.24 14.56
CA LEU A 162 4.31 13.90 13.21
C LEU A 162 3.71 12.56 12.74
N PHE A 163 3.64 11.58 13.63
CA PHE A 163 3.00 10.28 13.36
C PHE A 163 1.49 10.44 13.09
N ALA A 164 0.76 11.19 13.92
CA ALA A 164 -0.67 11.46 13.74
C ALA A 164 -0.96 12.19 12.42
N MET A 165 -0.20 13.26 12.13
CA MET A 165 -0.29 13.95 10.85
C MET A 165 -0.01 13.00 9.69
N GLY A 166 1.00 12.16 9.87
CA GLY A 166 1.41 11.15 8.91
C GLY A 166 0.36 10.11 8.58
N LEU A 167 -0.30 9.56 9.59
CA LEU A 167 -1.44 8.66 9.43
C LEU A 167 -2.58 9.33 8.65
N LEU A 168 -2.88 10.60 8.99
CA LEU A 168 -3.90 11.38 8.29
C LEU A 168 -3.52 11.60 6.82
N ALA A 169 -2.28 11.98 6.53
CA ALA A 169 -1.81 12.19 5.16
C ALA A 169 -1.73 10.89 4.36
N SER A 170 -1.34 9.77 4.97
CA SER A 170 -1.37 8.45 4.33
C SER A 170 -2.79 8.06 3.91
N GLY A 171 -3.79 8.31 4.77
CA GLY A 171 -5.20 8.12 4.42
C GLY A 171 -5.63 8.99 3.24
N LEU A 172 -5.24 10.27 3.22
CA LEU A 172 -5.53 11.18 2.11
C LEU A 172 -4.82 10.79 0.81
N ALA A 173 -3.55 10.36 0.89
CA ALA A 173 -2.77 9.86 -0.22
C ALA A 173 -3.43 8.63 -0.84
N SER A 174 -3.80 7.66 -0.01
CA SER A 174 -4.47 6.43 -0.42
C SER A 174 -5.80 6.70 -1.13
N THR A 175 -6.61 7.65 -0.63
CA THR A 175 -7.87 8.02 -1.31
C THR A 175 -7.63 8.64 -2.70
N SER A 176 -6.60 9.47 -2.85
CA SER A 176 -6.27 10.12 -4.12
C SER A 176 -5.72 9.11 -5.14
N VAL A 177 -4.78 8.28 -4.70
CA VAL A 177 -4.17 7.21 -5.48
C VAL A 177 -5.22 6.18 -5.89
N GLY A 178 -6.09 5.77 -4.97
CA GLY A 178 -7.19 4.84 -5.24
C GLY A 178 -8.20 5.41 -6.24
N ALA A 179 -8.53 6.69 -6.16
CA ALA A 179 -9.41 7.34 -7.12
C ALA A 179 -8.83 7.35 -8.54
N TYR A 180 -7.52 7.62 -8.67
CA TYR A 180 -6.83 7.59 -9.96
C TYR A 180 -6.69 6.16 -10.51
N ALA A 181 -6.28 5.20 -9.68
CA ALA A 181 -6.20 3.80 -10.08
C ALA A 181 -7.57 3.27 -10.54
N GLY A 182 -8.63 3.60 -9.82
CA GLY A 182 -10.01 3.31 -10.25
C GLY A 182 -10.37 3.98 -11.57
N ALA A 183 -9.83 5.16 -11.88
CA ALA A 183 -10.10 5.84 -13.15
C ALA A 183 -9.45 5.09 -14.31
N MET A 184 -8.19 4.70 -14.12
CA MET A 184 -7.44 3.91 -15.10
C MET A 184 -8.10 2.57 -15.39
N ILE A 185 -8.57 1.88 -14.35
CA ILE A 185 -9.25 0.59 -14.50
C ILE A 185 -10.60 0.77 -15.21
N MET A 186 -11.41 1.77 -14.82
CA MET A 186 -12.71 2.03 -15.47
C MET A 186 -12.55 2.48 -16.93
N ASP A 187 -11.55 3.29 -17.24
CA ASP A 187 -11.27 3.73 -18.61
C ASP A 187 -10.76 2.55 -19.47
N GLY A 188 -9.88 1.72 -18.92
CA GLY A 188 -9.33 0.55 -19.61
C GLY A 188 -10.34 -0.59 -19.82
N LEU A 189 -11.09 -0.97 -18.78
CA LEU A 189 -11.98 -2.14 -18.81
C LEU A 189 -13.42 -1.81 -19.18
N LEU A 190 -13.98 -0.72 -18.65
CA LEU A 190 -15.38 -0.33 -18.86
C LEU A 190 -15.54 0.73 -19.96
N ARG A 191 -14.44 1.34 -20.43
CA ARG A 191 -14.41 2.44 -21.41
C ARG A 191 -15.38 3.57 -21.05
N LYS A 192 -15.59 3.81 -19.75
CA LYS A 192 -16.50 4.84 -19.21
C LYS A 192 -15.73 5.84 -18.36
N ARG A 193 -15.85 7.12 -18.72
CA ARG A 193 -15.32 8.23 -17.92
C ARG A 193 -16.38 8.73 -16.93
N ILE A 194 -16.30 8.24 -15.69
CA ILE A 194 -17.13 8.73 -14.59
C ILE A 194 -16.37 9.84 -13.86
N PRO A 195 -16.97 11.02 -13.64
CA PRO A 195 -16.33 12.12 -12.92
C PRO A 195 -15.99 11.73 -11.47
N ILE A 196 -14.85 12.24 -10.98
CA ILE A 196 -14.24 11.83 -9.70
C ILE A 196 -15.17 12.02 -8.50
N MET A 197 -16.00 13.08 -8.53
CA MET A 197 -16.97 13.41 -7.48
C MET A 197 -18.08 12.36 -7.37
N VAL A 198 -18.64 11.93 -8.52
CA VAL A 198 -19.69 10.90 -8.56
C VAL A 198 -19.14 9.58 -8.04
N ARG A 199 -17.94 9.20 -8.48
CA ARG A 199 -17.28 7.98 -7.99
C ARG A 199 -17.10 8.00 -6.49
N ARG A 200 -16.68 9.15 -5.94
CA ARG A 200 -16.45 9.29 -4.51
C ARG A 200 -17.73 9.24 -3.70
N LEU A 201 -18.82 9.84 -4.18
CA LEU A 201 -20.15 9.69 -3.60
C LEU A 201 -20.56 8.21 -3.57
N VAL A 202 -20.41 7.50 -4.69
CA VAL A 202 -20.75 6.08 -4.79
C VAL A 202 -19.93 5.19 -3.85
N THR A 203 -18.65 5.52 -3.58
CA THR A 203 -17.82 4.76 -2.63
C THR A 203 -18.02 5.19 -1.17
N LEU A 204 -18.33 6.46 -0.91
CA LEU A 204 -18.43 7.01 0.45
C LEU A 204 -19.81 6.80 1.06
N ILE A 205 -20.89 6.82 0.27
CA ILE A 205 -22.25 6.60 0.75
C ILE A 205 -22.37 5.23 1.43
N PRO A 206 -22.01 4.08 0.81
CA PRO A 206 -22.13 2.78 1.46
C PRO A 206 -21.34 2.69 2.77
N ALA A 207 -20.12 3.23 2.79
CA ALA A 207 -19.27 3.24 3.98
C ALA A 207 -19.89 4.05 5.13
N LEU A 208 -20.46 5.22 4.84
CA LEU A 208 -21.15 6.02 5.84
C LEU A 208 -22.45 5.37 6.31
N THR A 209 -23.20 4.72 5.42
CA THR A 209 -24.43 4.00 5.79
C THR A 209 -24.13 2.83 6.73
N ILE A 210 -23.08 2.06 6.45
CA ILE A 210 -22.62 0.95 7.32
C ILE A 210 -22.21 1.48 8.69
N LEU A 211 -21.46 2.59 8.74
CA LEU A 211 -21.04 3.20 10.00
C LEU A 211 -22.23 3.77 10.79
N ALA A 212 -23.19 4.41 10.11
CA ALA A 212 -24.41 4.93 10.72
C ALA A 212 -25.33 3.82 11.24
N ALA A 213 -25.26 2.62 10.65
CA ALA A 213 -25.95 1.43 11.14
C ALA A 213 -25.31 0.83 12.42
N GLY A 214 -24.25 1.45 12.95
CA GLY A 214 -23.59 1.02 14.19
C GLY A 214 -22.62 -0.16 14.01
N VAL A 215 -22.22 -0.47 12.77
CA VAL A 215 -21.24 -1.52 12.50
C VAL A 215 -19.85 -1.07 12.99
N ASP A 216 -19.17 -1.98 13.69
CA ASP A 216 -17.83 -1.75 14.21
C ASP A 216 -16.84 -1.43 13.07
N PRO A 217 -16.15 -0.27 13.11
CA PRO A 217 -15.20 0.13 12.07
C PRO A 217 -14.12 -0.91 11.79
N SER A 218 -13.66 -1.61 12.82
CA SER A 218 -12.63 -2.64 12.71
C SER A 218 -13.14 -3.83 11.90
N ARG A 219 -14.39 -4.25 12.11
CA ARG A 219 -15.02 -5.32 11.31
C ARG A 219 -15.26 -4.87 9.87
N ALA A 220 -15.70 -3.63 9.65
CA ALA A 220 -15.88 -3.09 8.31
C ALA A 220 -14.55 -3.03 7.54
N LEU A 221 -13.44 -2.71 8.22
CA LEU A 221 -12.10 -2.76 7.67
C LEU A 221 -11.71 -4.19 7.28
N VAL A 222 -11.90 -5.18 8.16
CA VAL A 222 -11.60 -6.60 7.87
C VAL A 222 -12.39 -7.10 6.67
N VAL A 223 -13.70 -6.85 6.60
CA VAL A 223 -14.54 -7.25 5.46
C VAL A 223 -14.09 -6.58 4.16
N SER A 224 -13.68 -5.31 4.22
CA SER A 224 -13.13 -4.62 3.06
C SER A 224 -11.84 -5.27 2.55
N GLN A 225 -10.99 -5.76 3.46
CA GLN A 225 -9.79 -6.52 3.09
C GLN A 225 -10.17 -7.85 2.40
N VAL A 226 -11.17 -8.58 2.90
CA VAL A 226 -11.66 -9.81 2.26
C VAL A 226 -12.14 -9.58 0.83
N VAL A 227 -12.88 -8.50 0.58
CA VAL A 227 -13.32 -8.14 -0.77
C VAL A 227 -12.14 -7.79 -1.67
N LEU A 228 -11.14 -7.06 -1.15
CA LEU A 228 -9.92 -6.73 -1.89
C LEU A 228 -9.11 -8.00 -2.22
N SER A 229 -9.00 -8.93 -1.28
CA SER A 229 -8.32 -10.22 -1.42
C SER A 229 -8.84 -11.03 -2.60
N PHE A 230 -10.17 -11.00 -2.83
CA PHE A 230 -10.78 -11.67 -3.98
C PHE A 230 -10.33 -11.05 -5.32
N GLY A 231 -10.05 -9.75 -5.37
CA GLY A 231 -9.62 -9.04 -6.58
C GLY A 231 -8.17 -9.28 -6.98
N ILE A 232 -7.30 -9.65 -6.03
CA ILE A 232 -5.85 -9.79 -6.25
C ILE A 232 -5.50 -10.84 -7.33
N PRO A 233 -6.03 -12.08 -7.30
CA PRO A 233 -5.73 -13.08 -8.33
C PRO A 233 -6.07 -12.61 -9.74
N PHE A 234 -7.21 -11.92 -9.90
CA PHE A 234 -7.66 -11.42 -11.20
C PHE A 234 -6.79 -10.29 -11.75
N ALA A 235 -6.06 -9.57 -10.90
CA ALA A 235 -5.08 -8.58 -11.33
C ALA A 235 -3.72 -9.23 -11.65
N LEU A 236 -3.25 -10.08 -10.74
CA LEU A 236 -1.89 -10.58 -10.74
C LEU A 236 -1.67 -11.67 -11.79
N ILE A 237 -2.61 -12.62 -11.95
CA ILE A 237 -2.48 -13.72 -12.91
C ILE A 237 -2.39 -13.21 -14.36
N PRO A 238 -3.28 -12.31 -14.83
CA PRO A 238 -3.17 -11.74 -16.17
C PRO A 238 -1.89 -10.93 -16.35
N LEU A 239 -1.44 -10.19 -15.33
CA LEU A 239 -0.18 -9.44 -15.40
C LEU A 239 1.02 -10.37 -15.66
N VAL A 240 1.16 -11.44 -14.88
CA VAL A 240 2.27 -12.40 -15.05
C VAL A 240 2.18 -13.11 -16.40
N ARG A 241 0.96 -13.44 -16.83
CA ARG A 241 0.71 -14.01 -18.16
C ARG A 241 1.13 -13.06 -19.28
N PHE A 242 0.65 -11.81 -19.27
CA PHE A 242 0.93 -10.84 -20.34
C PHE A 242 2.39 -10.45 -20.40
N THR A 243 3.06 -10.32 -19.25
CA THR A 243 4.51 -10.01 -19.19
C THR A 243 5.40 -11.19 -19.59
N SER A 244 4.86 -12.41 -19.61
CA SER A 244 5.54 -13.61 -20.07
C SER A 244 5.20 -13.99 -21.52
N ASP A 245 4.24 -13.31 -22.14
CA ASP A 245 3.79 -13.60 -23.50
C ASP A 245 4.67 -12.86 -24.53
N ARG A 246 5.36 -13.63 -25.38
CA ARG A 246 6.21 -13.09 -26.46
C ARG A 246 5.40 -12.41 -27.56
N THR A 247 4.13 -12.76 -27.74
CA THR A 247 3.26 -12.13 -28.73
C THR A 247 2.93 -10.68 -28.34
N LEU A 248 2.79 -10.41 -27.03
CA LEU A 248 2.48 -9.09 -26.50
C LEU A 248 3.75 -8.27 -26.22
N MET A 249 4.78 -8.87 -25.61
CA MET A 249 5.99 -8.15 -25.17
C MET A 249 7.11 -8.13 -26.20
N GLY A 250 7.02 -8.97 -27.25
CA GLY A 250 8.07 -9.10 -28.27
C GLY A 250 9.43 -9.44 -27.65
N GLY A 251 10.43 -8.61 -27.91
CA GLY A 251 11.80 -8.79 -27.40
C GLY A 251 12.04 -8.37 -25.94
N ASP A 252 11.06 -7.75 -25.27
CA ASP A 252 11.17 -7.30 -23.87
C ASP A 252 10.40 -8.21 -22.90
N VAL A 253 10.19 -9.47 -23.27
CA VAL A 253 9.55 -10.49 -22.43
C VAL A 253 10.36 -10.72 -21.15
N ASN A 254 9.68 -11.09 -20.06
CA ASN A 254 10.34 -11.46 -18.81
C ASN A 254 11.37 -12.57 -19.02
N HIS A 255 12.51 -12.44 -18.34
CA HIS A 255 13.48 -13.51 -18.25
C HIS A 255 12.85 -14.72 -17.54
N ARG A 256 13.25 -15.94 -17.90
CA ARG A 256 12.67 -17.18 -17.36
C ARG A 256 12.65 -17.20 -15.83
N ILE A 257 13.75 -16.78 -15.20
CA ILE A 257 13.88 -16.69 -13.75
C ILE A 257 12.85 -15.70 -13.16
N THR A 258 12.71 -14.52 -13.77
CA THR A 258 11.73 -13.51 -13.33
C THR A 258 10.30 -14.01 -13.51
N ALA A 259 10.00 -14.72 -14.61
CA ALA A 259 8.69 -15.30 -14.84
C ALA A 259 8.34 -16.39 -13.81
N TYR A 260 9.28 -17.29 -13.50
CA TYR A 260 9.10 -18.30 -12.45
C TYR A 260 8.92 -17.66 -11.07
N ALA A 261 9.74 -16.68 -10.71
CA ALA A 261 9.60 -15.96 -9.46
C ALA A 261 8.25 -15.24 -9.36
N ALA A 262 7.80 -14.60 -10.45
CA ALA A 262 6.51 -13.93 -10.50
C ALA A 262 5.33 -14.91 -10.35
N TRP A 263 5.39 -16.09 -10.98
CA TRP A 263 4.39 -17.14 -10.79
C TRP A 263 4.41 -17.73 -9.39
N LEU A 264 5.59 -17.91 -8.79
CA LEU A 264 5.71 -18.38 -7.40
C LEU A 264 5.09 -17.38 -6.42
N ILE A 265 5.44 -16.09 -6.54
CA ILE A 265 4.86 -15.01 -5.73
C ILE A 265 3.35 -14.97 -5.93
N ALA A 266 2.88 -15.09 -7.17
CA ALA A 266 1.46 -15.16 -7.47
C ALA A 266 0.78 -16.32 -6.75
N GLY A 267 1.34 -17.53 -6.82
CA GLY A 267 0.82 -18.70 -6.12
C GLY A 267 0.76 -18.49 -4.61
N ILE A 268 1.83 -17.96 -4.00
CA ILE A 268 1.89 -17.67 -2.56
C ILE A 268 0.81 -16.66 -2.16
N VAL A 269 0.68 -15.55 -2.91
CA VAL A 269 -0.31 -14.51 -2.63
C VAL A 269 -1.72 -15.08 -2.75
N VAL A 270 -2.02 -15.85 -3.79
CA VAL A 270 -3.35 -16.48 -3.95
C VAL A 270 -3.61 -17.45 -2.80
N ALA A 271 -2.65 -18.30 -2.43
CA ALA A 271 -2.80 -19.24 -1.34
C ALA A 271 -3.04 -18.54 0.01
N LEU A 272 -2.28 -17.49 0.32
CA LEU A 272 -2.44 -16.69 1.53
C LEU A 272 -3.80 -15.97 1.57
N ASN A 273 -4.26 -15.45 0.43
CA ASN A 273 -5.58 -14.81 0.35
C ASN A 273 -6.70 -15.83 0.55
N ILE A 274 -6.60 -17.03 -0.01
CA ILE A 274 -7.55 -18.13 0.24
C ILE A 274 -7.55 -18.50 1.72
N ALA A 275 -6.37 -18.63 2.34
CA ALA A 275 -6.24 -18.92 3.76
C ALA A 275 -6.87 -17.82 4.64
N LEU A 276 -6.62 -16.54 4.30
CA LEU A 276 -7.23 -15.39 4.99
C LEU A 276 -8.75 -15.42 4.88
N ILE A 277 -9.30 -15.67 3.69
CA ILE A 277 -10.75 -15.78 3.47
C ILE A 277 -11.31 -16.93 4.30
N TYR A 278 -10.67 -18.10 4.28
CA TYR A 278 -11.11 -19.26 5.04
C TYR A 278 -11.13 -18.95 6.55
N LEU A 279 -10.05 -18.37 7.09
CA LEU A 279 -9.92 -18.04 8.51
C LEU A 279 -10.80 -16.86 8.96
N THR A 280 -11.26 -16.01 8.04
CA THR A 280 -12.14 -14.88 8.37
C THR A 280 -13.63 -15.24 8.28
N VAL A 281 -13.97 -16.24 7.46
CA VAL A 281 -15.36 -16.66 7.19
C VAL A 281 -15.80 -17.85 8.05
N LEU A 282 -14.88 -18.76 8.41
CA LEU A 282 -15.13 -19.84 9.38
C LEU A 282 -14.82 -19.40 10.82
#